data_AF-A0A0E4GYH2-F1
#
_entry.id   AF-A0A0E4GYH2-F1
#
_cell.length_a   1.000
_cell.length_b   1.000
_cell.length_c   1.000
_cell.angle_alpha   90.00
_cell.angle_beta   90.00
_cell.angle_gamma   90.00
#
_symmetry.space_group_name_H-M   'P 1'
#
loop_
_entity.id
_entity.type
_entity.pdbx_description
1 polymer ?
#
loop_
_entity_poly.entity_id
_entity_poly.type
_entity_poly.pdbx_seq_one_letter_code
_entity_poly.pdbx_strand_id
1 'polypeptide(L)' 'MPTMETRLRQELRDYAVELRRLAYTLPQGIGEHDLLELSDRMHAASLQTVRKGA' A
#
# COMPACT_ATOMS: atom_id res chain seq x y z
N MET A 1 -10.20 20.94 5.45
CA MET A 1 -9.50 19.93 6.25
C MET A 1 -9.68 18.58 5.55
N PRO A 2 -8.61 17.87 5.16
CA PRO A 2 -8.77 16.51 4.65
C PRO A 2 -9.46 15.69 5.75
N THR A 3 -10.47 14.90 5.38
CA THR A 3 -11.14 14.01 6.32
C THR A 3 -10.12 12.99 6.84
N MET A 4 -10.32 12.51 8.07
CA MET A 4 -9.45 11.49 8.67
C MET A 4 -9.31 10.27 7.75
N GLU A 5 -10.37 9.94 7.01
CA GLU A 5 -10.41 8.91 5.98
C GLU A 5 -9.44 9.19 4.81
N THR A 6 -9.42 10.41 4.28
CA THR A 6 -8.49 10.80 3.20
C THR A 6 -7.03 10.75 3.67
N ARG A 7 -6.76 11.15 4.92
CA ARG A 7 -5.42 11.03 5.51
C ARG A 7 -5.00 9.58 5.65
N LEU A 8 -5.86 8.72 6.18
CA LEU A 8 -5.57 7.29 6.36
C LEU A 8 -5.30 6.58 5.02
N ARG A 9 -6.02 6.95 3.94
CA ARG A 9 -5.75 6.43 2.59
C ARG A 9 -4.39 6.85 2.06
N GLN A 10 -4.01 8.11 2.29
CA GLN A 10 -2.70 8.60 1.87
C GLN A 10 -1.59 7.88 2.61
N GLU A 11 -1.71 7.72 3.94
CA GLU A 11 -0.76 6.95 4.75
C GLU A 11 -0.67 5.49 4.28
N LEU A 12 -1.81 4.82 3.99
CA LEU A 12 -1.81 3.46 3.43
C LEU A 12 -1.08 3.37 2.08
N ARG A 13 -1.27 4.35 1.22
CA ARG A 13 -0.59 4.40 -0.09
C ARG A 13 0.92 4.60 0.08
N ASP A 14 1.33 5.47 1.00
CA ASP A 14 2.73 5.76 1.25
C ASP A 14 3.43 4.52 1.84
N TYR A 15 2.80 3.84 2.81
CA TYR A 15 3.33 2.58 3.35
C TYR A 15 3.40 1.45 2.32
N ALA A 16 2.44 1.36 1.39
CA ALA A 16 2.53 0.39 0.29
C ALA A 16 3.79 0.63 -0.57
N VAL A 17 4.09 1.89 -0.89
CA VAL A 17 5.28 2.24 -1.67
C VAL A 17 6.57 1.93 -0.89
N GLU A 18 6.61 2.21 0.41
CA GLU A 18 7.76 1.89 1.25
C GLU A 18 8.00 0.38 1.36
N LEU A 19 6.95 -0.41 1.58
CA LEU A 19 7.03 -1.87 1.63
C LEU A 19 7.54 -2.45 0.31
N ARG A 20 7.09 -1.93 -0.82
CA ARG A 20 7.59 -2.34 -2.14
C ARG A 20 9.06 -2.02 -2.33
N ARG A 21 9.53 -0.86 -1.87
CA ARG A 21 10.96 -0.51 -1.91
C ARG A 21 11.77 -1.43 -1.00
N LEU A 22 11.28 -1.72 0.20
CA LEU A 22 11.91 -2.63 1.13
C LEU A 22 12.06 -4.04 0.53
N ALA A 23 11.02 -4.54 -0.15
CA ALA A 23 11.04 -5.84 -0.82
C ALA A 23 12.26 -5.97 -1.77
N TYR A 24 12.52 -4.94 -2.58
CA TYR A 24 13.66 -4.92 -3.51
C TYR A 24 15.03 -4.77 -2.86
N THR A 25 15.10 -4.48 -1.55
CA THR A 25 16.36 -4.43 -0.80
C THR A 25 16.70 -5.75 -0.11
N LEU A 26 15.80 -6.75 -0.16
CA LEU A 26 15.99 -8.01 0.53
C LEU A 26 17.03 -8.89 -0.18
N PRO A 27 18.04 -9.41 0.54
CA PRO A 27 19.01 -10.30 -0.04
C PRO A 27 18.36 -11.61 -0.46
N GLN A 28 18.71 -12.10 -1.65
CA GLN A 28 18.27 -13.39 -2.20
C GLN A 28 16.76 -13.52 -2.45
N GLY A 29 16.00 -12.41 -2.40
CA GLY A 29 14.56 -12.40 -2.66
C GLY A 29 13.71 -13.09 -1.58
N ILE A 30 14.30 -13.47 -0.44
CA ILE A 30 13.59 -14.14 0.66
C ILE A 30 12.58 -13.15 1.25
N GLY A 31 11.28 -13.43 1.10
CA GLY A 31 10.20 -12.57 1.59
C GLY A 31 9.88 -11.37 0.68
N GLU A 32 10.55 -11.23 -0.47
CA GLU A 32 10.23 -10.18 -1.47
C GLU A 32 8.79 -10.34 -1.95
N HIS A 33 8.40 -11.57 -2.30
CA HIS A 33 7.07 -11.87 -2.82
C HIS A 33 5.95 -11.49 -1.83
N ASP A 34 6.09 -11.86 -0.56
CA ASP A 34 5.10 -11.57 0.48
C ASP A 34 4.96 -10.06 0.73
N LEU A 35 6.07 -9.32 0.67
CA LEU A 35 6.06 -7.86 0.81
C LEU A 35 5.47 -7.16 -0.41
N LEU A 36 5.71 -7.68 -1.62
CA LEU A 36 5.08 -7.18 -2.84
C LEU A 36 3.56 -7.41 -2.80
N GLU A 37 3.11 -8.61 -2.40
CA GLU A 37 1.68 -8.91 -2.24
C GLU A 37 1.03 -8.02 -1.17
N LEU A 38 1.71 -7.79 -0.05
CA LEU A 38 1.23 -6.87 0.99
C LEU A 38 1.11 -5.43 0.47
N SER A 39 2.14 -4.94 -0.23
CA SER A 39 2.11 -3.62 -0.89
C SER A 39 0.90 -3.50 -1.83
N ASP A 40 0.68 -4.49 -2.70
CA ASP A 40 -0.41 -4.45 -3.67
C ASP A 40 -1.79 -4.48 -2.99
N ARG A 41 -1.95 -5.25 -1.91
CA ARG A 41 -3.19 -5.24 -1.10
C ARG A 41 -3.43 -3.89 -0.43
N MET A 42 -2.40 -3.26 0.13
CA MET A 42 -2.52 -1.94 0.76
C MET A 42 -2.84 -0.85 -0.28
N HIS A 43 -2.21 -0.91 -1.45
CA HIS A 43 -2.52 -0.03 -2.56
C HIS A 43 -3.97 -0.22 -3.03
N ALA A 44 -4.39 -1.46 -3.28
CA ALA A 44 -5.78 -1.77 -3.63
C ALA A 44 -6.75 -1.24 -2.57
N ALA A 45 -6.52 -1.53 -1.28
CA ALA A 45 -7.34 -1.06 -0.17
C ALA A 45 -7.52 0.47 -0.15
N SER A 46 -6.46 1.23 -0.46
CA SER A 46 -6.53 2.69 -0.56
C SER A 46 -7.43 3.18 -1.71
N LEU A 47 -7.61 2.36 -2.77
CA LEU A 47 -8.40 2.67 -3.96
C LEU A 47 -9.86 2.19 -3.89
N GLN A 48 -10.17 1.08 -3.19
CA GLN A 48 -11.47 0.40 -3.32
C GLN A 48 -12.67 1.26 -2.90
N THR A 49 -12.48 2.23 -2.01
CA THR A 49 -13.56 3.13 -1.58
C THR A 49 -13.92 4.21 -2.62
N VAL A 50 -13.10 4.42 -3.65
CA VAL A 50 -13.43 5.33 -4.77
C VAL A 50 -14.58 4.78 -5.61
N ARG A 51 -14.81 3.45 -5.61
CA ARG A 51 -15.80 2.81 -6.50
C ARG A 51 -17.20 2.62 -5.89
N LYS A 52 -17.40 2.90 -4.60
CA LYS A 52 -18.71 2.67 -3.93
C LYS A 52 -19.58 3.93 -3.78
N GLY A 53 -19.24 5.02 -4.48
CA GLY A 53 -19.95 6.30 -4.37
C GLY A 53 -19.90 7.14 -5.65
N ALA A 54 -20.11 6.53 -6.81
CA ALA A 54 -20.39 7.22 -8.07
C ALA A 54 -21.75 6.77 -8.61
#